data_AF-A0A665WIC7-F1
#
_entry.id   AF-A0A665WIC7-F1
#
_cell.length_a   1.000
_cell.length_b   1.000
_cell.length_c   1.000
_cell.angle_alpha   90.00
_cell.angle_beta   90.00
_cell.angle_gamma   90.00
#
_symmetry.space_group_name_H-M   'P 1'
#
loop_
_entity.id
_entity.type
_entity.pdbx_description
1 polymer ?
#
loop_
_entity_poly.entity_id
_entity_poly.type
_entity_poly.pdbx_seq_one_letter_code
_entity_poly.pdbx_strand_id
1 'polypeptide(L)'
;MGKKLKVGKTRKDKFYHLAKETGYRSRSSFKLIQLNRKFSFLQKARAVVDLCAAPGGWLQVASKFMPVSSLIIGVDLVPIKPIPNVVTLQEDITTEKCRQALRKELQTWKVDVVSHIPNTHTHPAHLTLMALKLACEFLAKGGTFVTKVFRSKDYQPLLWIFQQFFKKVQATKPQASRNESAEIFVICQGFVAPDKIDSKFFDPKHAFKEVEVQAKTVRDLIPVKKPKAEGYADGDLTLYHTFTVTAFLKAENPVDFLGKASEITFDNPDLESHPATSVEVKACCSDIKVLGRKELRLLLSWRSKLRRYLAKRLKQEAKQLDQEINLSSDEEESDSEEVPEKKKKTEDQQQQEEEEEEDDDDEEEEMERRLAELKAEEVCVVCNTVCVFCSSGKKARILDAEGLALGSQIATSKKSTRDLIDGSFHRFASSEQEWEVPDWFLDDERKHRKKPVPVTREMVEEYKQKWKEIDARPIKRVAEAKARKKRRMLKKMEQAKKKAEAVVNTVDISEREKMAQLKSIYKKAGIGKEKRDVTYVVSKKGAGKKVRRPPGVKGVFKVVDGRMKKDMRGTQRKERHAKGGKGKGGKGKGRPSGKGGKGGVKSGKGGKGK
;
A
#
# COMPACT_ATOMS: atom_id res chain seq x y z
N MET A 1 -3.82 -21.75 44.76
CA MET A 1 -3.52 -22.02 43.34
C MET A 1 -2.43 -21.08 42.83
N GLY A 2 -1.23 -21.59 42.53
CA GLY A 2 -0.12 -20.78 42.04
C GLY A 2 -0.39 -20.23 40.64
N LYS A 3 -0.28 -18.91 40.45
CA LYS A 3 -0.36 -18.27 39.13
C LYS A 3 0.73 -18.87 38.23
N LYS A 4 0.36 -19.68 37.24
CA LYS A 4 1.28 -20.16 36.19
C LYS A 4 1.83 -18.92 35.46
N LEU A 5 3.04 -18.49 35.82
CA LEU A 5 3.77 -17.45 35.11
C LEU A 5 3.95 -17.91 33.65
N LYS A 6 3.52 -17.09 32.69
CA LYS A 6 3.65 -17.40 31.25
C LYS A 6 5.13 -17.61 30.90
N VAL A 7 5.52 -18.88 30.77
CA VAL A 7 6.90 -19.38 30.56
C VAL A 7 7.62 -18.70 29.38
N GLY A 8 6.87 -18.22 28.37
CA GLY A 8 7.42 -17.54 27.19
C GLY A 8 8.14 -16.21 27.48
N LYS A 9 7.70 -15.43 28.50
CA LYS A 9 8.34 -14.13 28.80
C LYS A 9 9.73 -14.30 29.44
N THR A 10 9.88 -15.29 30.29
CA THR A 10 11.08 -15.57 31.09
C THR A 10 12.16 -16.33 30.32
N ARG A 11 11.80 -16.99 29.21
CA ARG A 11 12.77 -17.75 28.41
C ARG A 11 13.73 -16.81 27.68
N LYS A 12 15.04 -16.98 27.95
CA LYS A 12 16.13 -16.33 27.22
C LYS A 12 16.09 -16.82 25.76
N ASP A 13 16.05 -15.89 24.81
CA ASP A 13 15.94 -16.21 23.39
C ASP A 13 17.31 -16.35 22.72
N LYS A 14 17.34 -16.88 21.49
CA LYS A 14 18.58 -17.06 20.71
C LYS A 14 19.43 -15.79 20.64
N PHE A 15 18.81 -14.63 20.47
CA PHE A 15 19.51 -13.34 20.38
C PHE A 15 20.09 -12.86 21.71
N TYR A 16 19.57 -13.34 22.85
CA TYR A 16 20.19 -13.09 24.16
C TYR A 16 21.53 -13.83 24.28
N HIS A 17 21.55 -15.13 23.96
CA HIS A 17 22.78 -15.92 23.98
C HIS A 17 23.80 -15.39 22.98
N LEU A 18 23.36 -15.09 21.75
CA LEU A 18 24.22 -14.52 20.73
C LEU A 18 24.80 -13.16 21.14
N ALA A 19 24.04 -12.32 21.87
CA ALA A 19 24.57 -11.05 22.37
C ALA A 19 25.68 -11.26 23.39
N LYS A 20 25.52 -12.23 24.28
CA LYS A 20 26.55 -12.59 25.27
C LYS A 20 27.80 -13.15 24.60
N GLU A 21 27.66 -14.03 23.62
CA GLU A 21 28.77 -14.60 22.84
C GLU A 21 29.54 -13.54 22.04
N THR A 22 28.84 -12.55 21.48
CA THR A 22 29.45 -11.49 20.66
C THR A 22 29.89 -10.26 21.46
N GLY A 23 29.72 -10.29 22.80
CA GLY A 23 30.12 -9.20 23.69
C GLY A 23 29.24 -7.94 23.62
N TYR A 24 28.00 -8.04 23.14
CA TYR A 24 27.03 -6.95 23.21
C TYR A 24 26.34 -6.91 24.59
N ARG A 25 26.16 -5.71 25.14
CA ARG A 25 25.52 -5.47 26.44
C ARG A 25 24.04 -5.84 26.46
N SER A 26 23.39 -5.81 25.31
CA SER A 26 21.97 -6.14 25.19
C SER A 26 21.64 -6.89 23.89
N ARG A 27 20.57 -7.68 23.94
CA ARG A 27 20.00 -8.31 22.74
C ARG A 27 19.40 -7.30 21.75
N SER A 28 19.05 -6.09 22.22
CA SER A 28 18.48 -5.04 21.36
C SER A 28 19.50 -4.54 20.33
N SER A 29 20.80 -4.73 20.56
CA SER A 29 21.89 -4.46 19.61
C SER A 29 21.63 -5.11 18.23
N PHE A 30 21.15 -6.36 18.21
CA PHE A 30 20.84 -7.06 16.95
C PHE A 30 19.67 -6.42 16.17
N LYS A 31 18.75 -5.74 16.85
CA LYS A 31 17.67 -5.02 16.19
C LYS A 31 18.25 -3.86 15.39
N LEU A 32 19.14 -3.06 15.99
CA LEU A 32 19.82 -1.97 15.29
C LEU A 32 20.70 -2.47 14.14
N ILE A 33 21.46 -3.56 14.35
CA ILE A 33 22.26 -4.17 13.28
C ILE A 33 21.37 -4.58 12.09
N GLN A 34 20.22 -5.20 12.34
CA GLN A 34 19.29 -5.59 11.28
C GLN A 34 18.65 -4.39 10.58
N LEU A 35 18.31 -3.35 11.33
CA LEU A 35 17.80 -2.09 10.77
C LEU A 35 18.87 -1.41 9.90
N ASN A 36 20.10 -1.27 10.40
CA ASN A 36 21.20 -0.68 9.66
C ASN A 36 21.56 -1.49 8.40
N ARG A 37 21.44 -2.83 8.42
CA ARG A 37 21.61 -3.65 7.21
C ARG A 37 20.55 -3.38 6.13
N LYS A 38 19.34 -2.98 6.52
CA LYS A 38 18.23 -2.72 5.59
C LYS A 38 18.25 -1.28 5.06
N PHE A 39 18.66 -0.32 5.90
CA PHE A 39 18.51 1.11 5.63
C PHE A 39 19.83 1.88 5.49
N SER A 40 20.96 1.28 5.88
CA SER A 40 22.32 1.81 5.72
C SER A 40 22.51 3.26 6.19
N PHE A 41 21.98 3.60 7.37
CA PHE A 41 22.04 4.97 7.91
C PHE A 41 23.25 5.23 8.80
N LEU A 42 23.90 4.21 9.38
CA LEU A 42 25.06 4.43 10.25
C LEU A 42 26.38 4.56 9.49
N GLN A 43 26.57 3.88 8.35
CA GLN A 43 27.88 3.87 7.67
C GLN A 43 28.31 5.25 7.17
N LYS A 44 27.36 6.15 6.93
CA LYS A 44 27.60 7.50 6.42
C LYS A 44 27.48 8.58 7.51
N ALA A 45 27.05 8.21 8.71
CA ALA A 45 26.82 9.17 9.80
C ALA A 45 28.15 9.58 10.42
N ARG A 46 28.33 10.89 10.62
CA ARG A 46 29.46 11.48 11.35
C ARG A 46 29.10 11.79 12.79
N ALA A 47 27.83 12.12 13.05
CA ALA A 47 27.34 12.38 14.41
C ALA A 47 26.04 11.61 14.69
N VAL A 48 25.98 10.94 15.85
CA VAL A 48 24.78 10.20 16.30
C VAL A 48 24.47 10.50 17.76
N VAL A 49 23.19 10.72 18.04
CA VAL A 49 22.65 10.84 19.40
C VAL A 49 21.70 9.66 19.65
N ASP A 50 21.98 8.88 20.70
CA ASP A 50 21.13 7.77 21.15
C ASP A 50 20.41 8.16 22.44
N LEU A 51 19.09 8.27 22.36
CA LEU A 51 18.20 8.66 23.46
C LEU A 51 17.63 7.43 24.15
N CYS A 52 17.61 7.47 25.49
CA CYS A 52 17.26 6.33 26.34
C CYS A 52 18.19 5.14 26.06
N ALA A 53 19.49 5.42 26.03
CA ALA A 53 20.50 4.49 25.53
C ALA A 53 20.89 3.37 26.50
N ALA A 54 20.54 3.44 27.80
CA ALA A 54 20.98 2.43 28.77
C ALA A 54 20.45 1.02 28.38
N PRO A 55 21.30 -0.03 28.43
CA PRO A 55 22.65 -0.13 29.01
C PRO A 55 23.82 0.19 28.03
N GLY A 56 23.54 0.79 26.88
CA GLY A 56 24.51 1.19 25.85
C GLY A 56 24.68 0.18 24.71
N GLY A 57 23.72 -0.72 24.49
CA GLY A 57 23.83 -1.73 23.42
C GLY A 57 23.77 -1.13 22.01
N TRP A 58 22.98 -0.08 21.80
CA TRP A 58 22.90 0.62 20.51
C TRP A 58 24.12 1.51 20.27
N LEU A 59 24.63 2.17 21.32
CA LEU A 59 25.93 2.86 21.31
C LEU A 59 27.09 1.95 20.88
N GLN A 60 27.15 0.71 21.40
CA GLN A 60 28.18 -0.26 20.97
C GLN A 60 28.08 -0.60 19.47
N VAL A 61 26.88 -0.63 18.93
CA VAL A 61 26.67 -0.87 17.50
C VAL A 61 27.06 0.38 16.70
N ALA A 62 26.65 1.57 17.12
CA ALA A 62 27.06 2.83 16.47
C ALA A 62 28.59 2.93 16.38
N SER A 63 29.30 2.73 17.49
CA SER A 63 30.77 2.76 17.57
C SER A 63 31.45 1.77 16.63
N LYS A 64 30.85 0.61 16.36
CA LYS A 64 31.39 -0.41 15.43
C LYS A 64 31.12 -0.13 13.96
N PHE A 65 30.01 0.52 13.62
CA PHE A 65 29.56 0.69 12.23
C PHE A 65 29.84 2.08 11.65
N MET A 66 30.06 3.08 12.50
CA MET A 66 30.40 4.44 12.10
C MET A 66 31.91 4.60 11.89
N PRO A 67 32.35 5.59 11.10
CA PRO A 67 33.77 5.92 10.95
C PRO A 67 34.44 6.26 12.29
N VAL A 68 35.72 5.96 12.47
CA VAL A 68 36.42 6.12 13.76
C VAL A 68 36.40 7.57 14.29
N SER A 69 36.38 8.55 13.39
CA SER A 69 36.32 9.99 13.73
C SER A 69 34.90 10.52 13.99
N SER A 70 33.92 9.63 14.22
CA SER A 70 32.53 10.02 14.43
C SER A 70 32.23 10.38 15.88
N LEU A 71 31.36 11.37 16.08
CA LEU A 71 30.88 11.76 17.40
C LEU A 71 29.64 10.94 17.76
N ILE A 72 29.70 10.20 18.86
CA ILE A 72 28.59 9.37 19.35
C ILE A 72 28.27 9.80 20.77
N ILE A 73 27.02 10.24 20.98
CA ILE A 73 26.55 10.71 22.28
C ILE A 73 25.37 9.84 22.70
N GLY A 74 25.42 9.28 23.91
CA GLY A 74 24.31 8.56 24.53
C GLY A 74 23.72 9.36 25.68
N VAL A 75 22.39 9.44 25.76
CA VAL A 75 21.68 10.10 26.86
C VAL A 75 20.75 9.09 27.52
N ASP A 76 20.82 8.97 28.84
CA ASP A 76 19.88 8.18 29.63
C ASP A 76 19.78 8.70 31.07
N LEU A 77 18.71 8.35 31.77
CA LEU A 77 18.56 8.63 33.20
C LEU A 77 19.51 7.76 34.06
N VAL A 78 19.78 6.55 33.58
CA VAL A 78 20.61 5.55 34.26
C VAL A 78 22.06 5.68 33.77
N PRO A 79 23.06 5.62 34.66
CA PRO A 79 24.45 5.69 34.27
C PRO A 79 24.83 4.54 33.33
N ILE A 80 25.41 4.87 32.18
CA ILE A 80 25.90 3.91 31.19
C ILE A 80 27.38 3.65 31.47
N LYS A 81 27.77 2.38 31.59
CA LYS A 81 29.20 2.02 31.72
C LYS A 81 29.99 2.59 30.52
N PRO A 82 31.17 3.19 30.70
CA PRO A 82 31.92 3.81 29.60
C PRO A 82 32.12 2.86 28.42
N ILE A 83 32.00 3.39 27.20
CA ILE A 83 32.27 2.68 25.94
C ILE A 83 33.36 3.50 25.20
N PRO A 84 34.40 2.86 24.63
CA PRO A 84 35.42 3.57 23.89
C PRO A 84 34.83 4.40 22.74
N ASN A 85 35.31 5.63 22.56
CA ASN A 85 34.88 6.57 21.52
C ASN A 85 33.38 6.94 21.58
N VAL A 86 32.79 6.92 22.77
CA VAL A 86 31.39 7.31 23.00
C VAL A 86 31.29 8.21 24.23
N VAL A 87 30.63 9.36 24.06
CA VAL A 87 30.27 10.26 25.16
C VAL A 87 28.93 9.81 25.74
N THR A 88 28.81 9.73 27.06
CA THR A 88 27.57 9.35 27.75
C THR A 88 27.17 10.42 28.75
N LEU A 89 25.93 10.91 28.65
CA LEU A 89 25.34 11.92 29.52
C LEU A 89 24.24 11.27 30.36
N GLN A 90 24.26 11.52 31.67
CA GLN A 90 23.24 11.05 32.60
C GLN A 90 22.24 12.17 32.86
N GLU A 91 21.21 12.28 32.01
CA GLU A 91 20.27 13.39 32.03
C GLU A 91 18.86 12.94 31.61
N ASP A 92 17.84 13.72 31.97
CA ASP A 92 16.46 13.53 31.51
C ASP A 92 16.21 14.28 30.20
N ILE A 93 15.83 13.56 29.15
CA ILE A 93 15.57 14.11 27.81
C ILE A 93 14.44 15.16 27.79
N THR A 94 13.60 15.21 28.81
CA THR A 94 12.50 16.19 28.92
C THR A 94 12.95 17.55 29.47
N THR A 95 14.14 17.61 30.08
CA THR A 95 14.63 18.81 30.78
C THR A 95 15.45 19.74 29.87
N GLU A 96 15.48 21.04 30.20
CA GLU A 96 16.37 22.00 29.53
C GLU A 96 17.85 21.70 29.78
N LYS A 97 18.18 21.15 30.95
CA LYS A 97 19.56 20.77 31.30
C LYS A 97 20.15 19.78 30.29
N CYS A 98 19.39 18.76 29.90
CA CYS A 98 19.79 17.82 28.86
C CYS A 98 20.06 18.52 27.52
N ARG A 99 19.22 19.50 27.13
CA ARG A 99 19.40 20.25 25.88
C ARG A 99 20.68 21.09 25.92
N GLN A 100 20.96 21.75 27.03
CA GLN A 100 22.20 22.50 27.23
C GLN A 100 23.44 21.60 27.22
N ALA A 101 23.37 20.43 27.89
CA ALA A 101 24.45 19.44 27.87
C ALA A 101 24.73 18.93 26.45
N LEU A 102 23.68 18.63 25.67
CA LEU A 102 23.83 18.24 24.26
C LEU A 102 24.41 19.36 23.40
N ARG A 103 23.97 20.62 23.58
CA ARG A 103 24.56 21.77 22.89
C ARG A 103 26.04 21.93 23.22
N LYS A 104 26.44 21.69 24.47
CA LYS A 104 27.85 21.75 24.89
C LYS A 104 28.70 20.69 24.18
N GLU A 105 28.23 19.45 24.11
CA GLU A 105 28.95 18.35 23.47
C GLU A 105 28.95 18.44 21.94
N LEU A 106 27.83 18.85 21.34
CA LEU A 106 27.71 19.01 19.88
C LEU A 106 28.34 20.31 19.37
N GLN A 107 28.50 21.31 20.23
CA GLN A 107 28.97 22.65 19.87
C GLN A 107 28.16 23.24 18.71
N THR A 108 28.78 23.35 17.53
CA THR A 108 28.17 23.86 16.29
C THR A 108 27.66 22.76 15.35
N TRP A 109 27.93 21.50 15.66
CA TRP A 109 27.61 20.37 14.78
C TRP A 109 26.15 19.96 14.90
N LYS A 110 25.56 19.63 13.75
CA LYS A 110 24.26 18.96 13.67
C LYS A 110 24.45 17.44 13.56
N VAL A 111 23.44 16.70 13.99
CA VAL A 111 23.45 15.24 14.10
C VAL A 111 22.88 14.61 12.84
N ASP A 112 23.48 13.53 12.34
CA ASP A 112 22.98 12.83 11.15
C ASP A 112 21.90 11.81 11.49
N VAL A 113 22.05 11.14 12.64
CA VAL A 113 21.10 10.13 13.11
C VAL A 113 20.76 10.34 14.57
N VAL A 114 19.45 10.39 14.87
CA VAL A 114 18.95 10.32 16.25
C VAL A 114 18.24 8.98 16.42
N SER A 115 18.68 8.17 17.37
CA SER A 115 18.01 6.92 17.75
C SER A 115 17.32 7.03 19.09
N HIS A 116 16.19 6.34 19.26
CA HIS A 116 15.40 6.38 20.49
C HIS A 116 14.79 5.01 20.81
N ILE A 117 15.02 4.54 22.05
CA ILE A 117 14.39 3.32 22.58
C ILE A 117 13.68 3.62 23.90
N PRO A 118 12.36 3.88 23.90
CA PRO A 118 11.65 4.14 25.14
C PRO A 118 11.54 2.89 26.00
N ASN A 119 11.60 3.09 27.32
CA ASN A 119 11.29 2.07 28.31
C ASN A 119 9.78 1.76 28.33
N THR A 120 9.42 0.56 28.77
CA THR A 120 8.02 0.07 28.72
C THR A 120 7.13 0.57 29.85
N HIS A 121 7.68 1.17 30.89
CA HIS A 121 6.95 1.48 32.13
C HIS A 121 6.28 2.86 32.11
N THR A 122 6.81 3.80 31.32
CA THR A 122 6.26 5.15 31.14
C THR A 122 5.51 5.21 29.81
N HIS A 123 4.52 6.10 29.67
CA HIS A 123 3.74 6.27 28.43
C HIS A 123 4.66 6.42 27.20
N PRO A 124 4.87 5.36 26.39
CA PRO A 124 5.96 5.34 25.41
C PRO A 124 5.74 6.33 24.28
N ALA A 125 4.48 6.63 23.96
CA ALA A 125 4.10 7.57 22.92
C ALA A 125 4.52 9.01 23.29
N HIS A 126 4.28 9.44 24.53
CA HIS A 126 4.71 10.74 25.02
C HIS A 126 6.25 10.87 24.98
N LEU A 127 6.97 9.86 25.46
CA LEU A 127 8.44 9.89 25.41
C LEU A 127 8.97 9.98 23.97
N THR A 128 8.25 9.36 23.02
CA THR A 128 8.60 9.44 21.59
C THR A 128 8.38 10.84 21.01
N LEU A 129 7.34 11.57 21.43
CA LEU A 129 7.15 12.97 21.04
C LEU A 129 8.25 13.87 21.59
N MET A 130 8.65 13.68 22.85
CA MET A 130 9.75 14.43 23.45
C MET A 130 11.09 14.13 22.76
N ALA A 131 11.34 12.87 22.43
CA ALA A 131 12.49 12.48 21.63
C ALA A 131 12.46 13.10 20.22
N LEU A 132 11.29 13.20 19.59
CA LEU A 132 11.12 13.89 18.31
C LEU A 132 11.39 15.39 18.44
N LYS A 133 10.90 16.04 19.50
CA LYS A 133 11.16 17.47 19.77
C LYS A 133 12.65 17.76 19.84
N LEU A 134 13.38 16.94 20.59
CA LEU A 134 14.83 17.02 20.69
C LEU A 134 15.51 16.70 19.34
N ALA A 135 15.03 15.70 18.60
CA ALA A 135 15.53 15.39 17.27
C ALA A 135 15.35 16.58 16.31
N CYS A 136 14.20 17.24 16.28
CA CYS A 136 13.96 18.39 15.40
C CYS A 136 14.93 19.56 15.66
N GLU A 137 15.43 19.69 16.89
CA GLU A 137 16.40 20.73 17.25
C GLU A 137 17.84 20.40 16.80
N PHE A 138 18.27 19.16 16.99
CA PHE A 138 19.68 18.76 16.76
C PHE A 138 19.95 18.07 15.43
N LEU A 139 18.93 17.56 14.75
CA LEU A 139 19.09 16.78 13.52
C LEU A 139 19.39 17.68 12.31
N ALA A 140 20.35 17.27 11.49
CA ALA A 140 20.70 17.93 10.24
C ALA A 140 19.61 17.74 9.18
N LYS A 141 19.49 18.68 8.25
CA LYS A 141 18.60 18.55 7.08
C LYS A 141 18.99 17.30 6.29
N GLY A 142 18.02 16.44 6.01
CA GLY A 142 18.25 15.14 5.38
C GLY A 142 18.60 14.00 6.35
N GLY A 143 18.75 14.29 7.65
CA GLY A 143 19.06 13.30 8.69
C GLY A 143 17.99 12.22 8.87
N THR A 144 18.33 11.22 9.68
CA THR A 144 17.47 10.06 9.95
C THR A 144 17.09 9.98 11.43
N PHE A 145 15.81 9.78 11.72
CA PHE A 145 15.31 9.49 13.05
C PHE A 145 14.85 8.03 13.12
N VAL A 146 15.33 7.28 14.10
CA VAL A 146 14.98 5.87 14.30
C VAL A 146 14.40 5.69 15.69
N THR A 147 13.14 5.28 15.77
CA THR A 147 12.48 5.12 17.06
C THR A 147 11.73 3.80 17.18
N LYS A 148 11.72 3.23 18.39
CA LYS A 148 10.86 2.11 18.75
C LYS A 148 9.54 2.64 19.28
N VAL A 149 8.45 2.23 18.63
CA VAL A 149 7.07 2.54 19.02
C VAL A 149 6.36 1.24 19.36
N PHE A 150 5.27 1.31 20.13
CA PHE A 150 4.37 0.18 20.36
C PHE A 150 3.13 0.35 19.49
N ARG A 151 2.60 -0.75 18.94
CA ARG A 151 1.29 -0.70 18.30
C ARG A 151 0.19 -0.52 19.36
N SER A 152 -0.12 0.73 19.67
CA SER A 152 -1.26 1.18 20.49
C SER A 152 -2.20 2.06 19.65
N LYS A 153 -3.25 2.61 20.27
CA LYS A 153 -4.13 3.61 19.64
C LYS A 153 -3.34 4.82 19.10
N ASP A 154 -2.33 5.24 19.86
CA ASP A 154 -1.47 6.41 19.56
C ASP A 154 -0.47 6.18 18.40
N TYR A 155 -0.39 4.96 17.86
CA TYR A 155 0.54 4.64 16.77
C TYR A 155 0.25 5.45 15.50
N GLN A 156 -1.03 5.59 15.13
CA GLN A 156 -1.42 6.25 13.89
C GLN A 156 -1.17 7.77 13.93
N PRO A 157 -1.57 8.49 15.01
CA PRO A 157 -1.19 9.89 15.17
C PRO A 157 0.32 10.13 15.13
N LEU A 158 1.12 9.29 15.81
CA LEU A 158 2.58 9.39 15.77
C LEU A 158 3.15 9.28 14.36
N LEU A 159 2.66 8.32 13.57
CA LEU A 159 3.11 8.15 12.19
C LEU A 159 2.78 9.36 11.33
N TRP A 160 1.59 9.94 11.51
CA TRP A 160 1.19 11.14 10.80
C TRP A 160 2.07 12.33 11.16
N ILE A 161 2.38 12.54 12.44
CA ILE A 161 3.31 13.59 12.90
C ILE A 161 4.69 13.39 12.26
N PHE A 162 5.22 12.16 12.22
CA PHE A 162 6.51 11.91 11.56
C PHE A 162 6.49 12.22 10.07
N GLN A 163 5.37 12.01 9.37
CA GLN A 163 5.27 12.32 7.94
C GLN A 163 5.35 13.82 7.65
N GLN A 164 5.01 14.69 8.62
CA GLN A 164 5.16 16.14 8.48
C GLN A 164 6.64 16.58 8.50
N PHE A 165 7.47 15.89 9.28
CA PHE A 165 8.88 16.26 9.48
C PHE A 165 9.87 15.52 8.56
N PHE A 166 9.48 14.39 7.98
CA PHE A 166 10.38 13.52 7.22
C PHE A 166 9.81 13.11 5.87
N LYS A 167 10.66 13.14 4.84
CA LYS A 167 10.29 12.75 3.47
C LYS A 167 9.82 11.29 3.35
N LYS A 168 10.39 10.39 4.17
CA LYS A 168 10.11 8.96 4.07
C LYS A 168 10.03 8.32 5.44
N VAL A 169 8.82 7.90 5.82
CA VAL A 169 8.54 7.21 7.08
C VAL A 169 8.22 5.76 6.81
N GLN A 170 9.02 4.83 7.35
CA GLN A 170 8.83 3.39 7.16
C GLN A 170 8.82 2.64 8.49
N ALA A 171 7.73 1.94 8.76
CA ALA A 171 7.63 1.05 9.90
C ALA A 171 8.15 -0.36 9.53
N THR A 172 9.00 -0.96 10.36
CA THR A 172 9.57 -2.30 10.16
C THR A 172 9.73 -3.01 11.50
N LYS A 173 9.43 -4.31 11.53
CA LYS A 173 9.71 -5.18 12.68
C LYS A 173 10.89 -6.10 12.37
N PRO A 174 12.06 -5.93 13.02
CA PRO A 174 13.24 -6.76 12.77
C PRO A 174 13.04 -8.19 13.28
N GLN A 175 13.79 -9.15 12.72
CA GLN A 175 13.70 -10.57 13.12
C GLN A 175 14.18 -10.81 14.56
N ALA A 176 15.06 -9.93 15.08
CA ALA A 176 15.50 -9.94 16.47
C ALA A 176 14.42 -9.49 17.47
N SER A 177 13.29 -8.95 16.99
CA SER A 177 12.12 -8.67 17.82
C SER A 177 11.30 -9.93 18.08
N ARG A 178 10.76 -10.05 19.29
CA ARG A 178 9.86 -11.17 19.63
C ARG A 178 8.55 -11.02 18.87
N ASN A 179 8.02 -12.13 18.34
CA ASN A 179 6.72 -12.13 17.67
C ASN A 179 5.60 -11.68 18.63
N GLU A 180 5.66 -12.13 19.89
CA GLU A 180 4.72 -11.77 20.96
C GLU A 180 4.75 -10.29 21.37
N SER A 181 5.83 -9.55 21.05
CA SER A 181 5.93 -8.15 21.44
C SER A 181 5.18 -7.24 20.45
N ALA A 182 4.44 -6.27 20.98
CA ALA A 182 3.79 -5.22 20.19
C ALA A 182 4.76 -4.14 19.67
N GLU A 183 6.07 -4.31 19.85
CA GLU A 183 7.07 -3.36 19.38
C GLU A 183 7.18 -3.33 17.85
N ILE A 184 7.33 -2.12 17.32
CA ILE A 184 7.62 -1.81 15.92
C ILE A 184 8.67 -0.70 15.87
N PHE A 185 9.56 -0.73 14.88
CA PHE A 185 10.54 0.33 14.68
C PHE A 185 10.10 1.19 13.52
N VAL A 186 10.10 2.49 13.71
CA VAL A 186 9.80 3.48 12.68
C VAL A 186 11.11 4.16 12.30
N ILE A 187 11.41 4.15 11.00
CA ILE A 187 12.60 4.74 10.41
C ILE A 187 12.13 5.91 9.57
N CYS A 188 12.51 7.11 9.98
CA CYS A 188 12.13 8.36 9.34
C CYS A 188 13.39 8.93 8.67
N GLN A 189 13.44 8.92 7.34
CA GLN A 189 14.58 9.37 6.54
C GLN A 189 14.27 10.69 5.85
N GLY A 190 15.28 11.56 5.75
CA GLY A 190 15.18 12.80 5.01
C GLY A 190 14.44 13.87 5.79
N PHE A 191 14.99 14.27 6.95
CA PHE A 191 14.45 15.37 7.74
C PHE A 191 14.32 16.64 6.90
N VAL A 192 13.14 17.24 6.89
CA VAL A 192 12.83 18.42 6.06
C VAL A 192 13.48 19.68 6.63
N ALA A 193 13.62 19.77 7.95
CA ALA A 193 14.06 20.95 8.70
C ALA A 193 13.23 22.21 8.36
N PRO A 194 11.94 22.25 8.73
CA PRO A 194 11.09 23.42 8.53
C PRO A 194 11.55 24.61 9.40
N ASP A 195 11.46 25.83 8.87
CA ASP A 195 11.92 27.05 9.55
C ASP A 195 11.06 27.44 10.75
N LYS A 196 9.75 27.15 10.68
CA LYS A 196 8.78 27.35 11.77
C LYS A 196 8.09 26.03 12.08
N ILE A 197 8.10 25.65 13.36
CA ILE A 197 7.44 24.43 13.85
C ILE A 197 6.36 24.86 14.84
N ASP A 198 5.12 24.41 14.61
CA ASP A 198 4.04 24.60 15.57
C ASP A 198 4.30 23.76 16.84
N SER A 199 4.23 24.40 18.01
CA SER A 199 4.41 23.72 19.31
C SER A 199 3.35 22.64 19.54
N LYS A 200 2.17 22.78 18.93
CA LYS A 200 1.06 21.83 19.07
C LYS A 200 1.42 20.39 18.63
N PHE A 201 2.38 20.23 17.72
CA PHE A 201 2.84 18.90 17.31
C PHE A 201 3.53 18.12 18.43
N PHE A 202 4.09 18.84 19.42
CA PHE A 202 4.84 18.24 20.52
C PHE A 202 4.01 18.09 21.80
N ASP A 203 2.81 18.66 21.85
CA ASP A 203 1.92 18.60 23.00
C ASP A 203 1.11 17.29 22.98
N PRO A 204 1.31 16.38 23.96
CA PRO A 204 0.65 15.07 23.95
C PRO A 204 -0.88 15.17 23.97
N LYS A 205 -1.43 16.19 24.64
CA LYS A 205 -2.88 16.42 24.71
C LYS A 205 -3.50 16.73 23.36
N HIS A 206 -2.76 17.39 22.48
CA HIS A 206 -3.23 17.73 21.14
C HIS A 206 -2.89 16.62 20.14
N ALA A 207 -1.66 16.12 20.19
CA ALA A 207 -1.17 15.05 19.31
C ALA A 207 -1.97 13.74 19.41
N PHE A 208 -2.51 13.42 20.59
CA PHE A 208 -3.28 12.20 20.84
C PHE A 208 -4.76 12.46 21.09
N LYS A 209 -5.26 13.66 20.74
CA LYS A 209 -6.71 13.91 20.78
C LYS A 209 -7.40 12.95 19.81
N GLU A 210 -8.34 12.15 20.32
CA GLU A 210 -9.10 11.24 19.47
C GLU A 210 -9.89 12.09 18.46
N VAL A 211 -9.58 11.93 17.18
CA VAL A 211 -10.35 12.51 16.09
C VAL A 211 -11.54 11.59 15.90
N GLU A 212 -12.75 12.11 16.14
CA GLU A 212 -13.97 11.39 15.77
C GLU A 212 -13.90 11.09 14.27
N VAL A 213 -13.85 9.79 13.96
CA VAL A 213 -13.64 9.34 12.59
C VAL A 213 -14.81 9.78 11.71
N GLN A 214 -14.44 10.30 10.54
CA GLN A 214 -15.27 10.72 9.40
C GLN A 214 -16.63 10.01 9.30
N ALA A 215 -17.65 10.81 8.95
CA ALA A 215 -19.04 10.40 8.77
C ALA A 215 -19.18 9.01 8.14
N LYS A 216 -19.90 8.11 8.81
CA LYS A 216 -20.16 6.76 8.27
C LYS A 216 -20.82 6.88 6.91
N THR A 217 -20.46 6.02 5.96
CA THR A 217 -21.20 5.96 4.69
C THR A 217 -22.45 5.10 4.85
N VAL A 218 -23.45 5.29 3.99
CA VAL A 218 -24.71 4.51 4.03
C VAL A 218 -24.45 2.99 3.93
N ARG A 219 -23.33 2.57 3.33
CA ARG A 219 -22.94 1.15 3.25
C ARG A 219 -22.51 0.59 4.61
N ASP A 220 -21.92 1.43 5.46
CA ASP A 220 -21.39 1.04 6.77
C ASP A 220 -22.50 0.92 7.83
N LEU A 221 -23.68 1.50 7.56
CA LEU A 221 -24.86 1.36 8.42
C LEU A 221 -25.49 -0.04 8.36
N ILE A 222 -25.25 -0.79 7.27
CA ILE A 222 -25.86 -2.10 7.07
C ILE A 222 -24.86 -3.19 7.51
N PRO A 223 -25.14 -3.92 8.60
CA PRO A 223 -24.20 -4.91 9.12
C PRO A 223 -24.09 -6.12 8.18
N VAL A 224 -22.91 -6.31 7.57
CA VAL A 224 -22.61 -7.48 6.72
C VAL A 224 -22.44 -8.78 7.55
N LYS A 225 -22.24 -8.66 8.87
CA LYS A 225 -22.11 -9.77 9.83
C LYS A 225 -22.82 -9.42 11.13
N LYS A 226 -23.25 -10.44 11.90
CA LYS A 226 -23.76 -10.24 13.26
C LYS A 226 -22.74 -9.42 14.08
N PRO A 227 -23.11 -8.25 14.60
CA PRO A 227 -22.21 -7.45 15.42
C PRO A 227 -21.79 -8.24 16.65
N LYS A 228 -20.55 -8.04 17.10
CA LYS A 228 -20.13 -8.57 18.40
C LYS A 228 -20.85 -7.77 19.48
N ALA A 229 -21.24 -8.43 20.57
CA ALA A 229 -21.79 -7.73 21.72
C ALA A 229 -20.72 -6.77 22.27
N GLU A 230 -20.88 -5.49 21.98
CA GLU A 230 -20.16 -4.41 22.66
C GLU A 230 -21.01 -3.96 23.85
N GLY A 231 -20.35 -3.47 24.90
CA GLY A 231 -21.05 -2.88 26.03
C GLY A 231 -21.77 -1.59 25.62
N TYR A 232 -22.61 -1.07 26.51
CA TYR A 232 -23.24 0.23 26.36
C TYR A 232 -22.20 1.33 26.09
N ALA A 233 -22.57 2.32 25.28
CA ALA A 233 -21.76 3.51 25.10
C ALA A 233 -21.64 4.26 26.44
N ASP A 234 -20.48 4.90 26.68
CA ASP A 234 -20.24 5.62 27.93
C ASP A 234 -21.33 6.70 28.16
N GLY A 235 -22.20 6.47 29.14
CA GLY A 235 -23.29 7.39 29.52
C GLY A 235 -24.69 7.06 28.99
N ASP A 236 -24.86 6.00 28.20
CA ASP A 236 -26.17 5.64 27.64
C ASP A 236 -26.63 4.25 28.11
N LEU A 237 -27.75 4.18 28.84
CA LEU A 237 -28.27 2.94 29.45
C LEU A 237 -29.26 2.20 28.55
N THR A 238 -29.70 2.80 27.43
CA THR A 238 -30.71 2.21 26.55
C THR A 238 -30.09 1.84 25.20
N LEU A 239 -30.59 0.75 24.61
CA LEU A 239 -30.25 0.35 23.23
C LEU A 239 -31.23 0.93 22.20
N TYR A 240 -32.39 1.39 22.68
CA TYR A 240 -33.45 1.98 21.87
C TYR A 240 -33.39 3.49 21.99
N HIS A 241 -33.26 4.18 20.85
CA HIS A 241 -33.17 5.63 20.79
C HIS A 241 -34.24 6.18 19.84
N THR A 242 -35.14 6.98 20.41
CA THR A 242 -36.16 7.73 19.70
C THR A 242 -35.67 9.16 19.47
N PHE A 243 -35.74 9.65 18.24
CA PHE A 243 -35.43 11.04 17.93
C PHE A 243 -36.60 11.70 17.19
N THR A 244 -36.69 13.03 17.22
CA THR A 244 -37.71 13.77 16.47
C THR A 244 -37.27 14.04 15.03
N VAL A 245 -38.24 14.28 14.14
CA VAL A 245 -37.97 14.71 12.76
C VAL A 245 -37.19 16.02 12.75
N THR A 246 -37.55 17.00 13.59
CA THR A 246 -36.77 18.25 13.68
C THR A 246 -35.31 18.04 14.07
N ALA A 247 -35.02 17.12 14.99
CA ALA A 247 -33.65 16.76 15.36
C ALA A 247 -32.91 16.12 14.17
N PHE A 248 -33.60 15.27 13.39
CA PHE A 248 -33.03 14.69 12.19
C PHE A 248 -32.70 15.74 11.11
N LEU A 249 -33.59 16.72 10.91
CA LEU A 249 -33.39 17.80 9.94
C LEU A 249 -32.22 18.71 10.32
N LYS A 250 -32.04 18.99 11.63
CA LYS A 250 -30.97 19.85 12.17
C LYS A 250 -29.60 19.16 12.27
N ALA A 251 -29.53 17.83 12.29
CA ALA A 251 -28.28 17.10 12.50
C ALA A 251 -27.21 17.33 11.40
N GLU A 252 -25.97 17.67 11.75
CA GLU A 252 -24.88 17.92 10.79
C GLU A 252 -24.57 16.70 9.90
N ASN A 253 -24.49 15.51 10.51
CA ASN A 253 -24.22 14.25 9.82
C ASN A 253 -25.47 13.34 9.79
N PRO A 254 -26.29 13.36 8.71
CA PRO A 254 -27.51 12.55 8.62
C PRO A 254 -27.27 11.05 8.75
N VAL A 255 -26.16 10.56 8.19
CA VAL A 255 -25.88 9.12 8.11
C VAL A 255 -25.51 8.58 9.50
N ASP A 256 -24.70 9.31 10.26
CA ASP A 256 -24.40 8.94 11.65
C ASP A 256 -25.64 9.03 12.54
N PHE A 257 -26.52 10.00 12.28
CA PHE A 257 -27.79 10.13 12.98
C PHE A 257 -28.68 8.90 12.77
N LEU A 258 -28.89 8.46 11.52
CA LEU A 258 -29.64 7.23 11.22
C LEU A 258 -28.98 5.98 11.83
N GLY A 259 -27.64 5.97 11.93
CA GLY A 259 -26.91 4.92 12.62
C GLY A 259 -27.19 4.83 14.11
N LYS A 260 -27.55 5.94 14.77
CA LYS A 260 -27.93 6.02 16.19
C LYS A 260 -29.42 5.79 16.40
N ALA A 261 -30.27 6.42 15.59
CA ALA A 261 -31.72 6.35 15.69
C ALA A 261 -32.27 4.92 15.52
N SER A 262 -33.24 4.57 16.36
CA SER A 262 -34.07 3.36 16.21
C SER A 262 -35.42 3.72 15.59
N GLU A 263 -35.98 4.86 16.03
CA GLU A 263 -37.25 5.41 15.55
C GLU A 263 -37.14 6.94 15.42
N ILE A 264 -37.78 7.49 14.40
CA ILE A 264 -37.96 8.93 14.19
C ILE A 264 -39.44 9.27 14.33
N THR A 265 -39.78 10.09 15.32
CA THR A 265 -41.15 10.54 15.60
C THR A 265 -41.42 11.91 15.00
N PHE A 266 -42.64 12.11 14.52
CA PHE A 266 -43.11 13.40 13.97
C PHE A 266 -43.56 14.30 15.12
N ASP A 267 -42.95 15.46 15.24
CA ASP A 267 -43.24 16.47 16.26
C ASP A 267 -44.11 17.62 15.72
N ASN A 268 -44.02 17.93 14.42
CA ASN A 268 -44.79 18.99 13.77
C ASN A 268 -45.83 18.42 12.78
N PRO A 269 -47.12 18.80 12.89
CA PRO A 269 -48.18 18.32 11.99
C PRO A 269 -47.98 18.77 10.54
N ASP A 270 -47.33 19.92 10.34
CA ASP A 270 -47.01 20.47 9.01
C ASP A 270 -46.02 19.57 8.25
N LEU A 271 -45.05 18.99 8.95
CA LEU A 271 -44.06 18.08 8.34
C LEU A 271 -44.67 16.70 8.08
N GLU A 272 -45.66 16.33 8.89
CA GLU A 272 -46.36 15.06 8.77
C GLU A 272 -47.38 15.03 7.61
N SER A 273 -47.98 16.18 7.29
CA SER A 273 -48.96 16.35 6.20
C SER A 273 -48.34 16.75 4.86
N HIS A 274 -47.04 17.07 4.83
CA HIS A 274 -46.34 17.52 3.63
C HIS A 274 -46.35 16.47 2.49
N PRO A 275 -46.54 16.86 1.20
CA PRO A 275 -46.61 15.92 0.06
C PRO A 275 -45.39 15.01 -0.10
N ALA A 276 -44.20 15.49 0.25
CA ALA A 276 -42.97 14.68 0.22
C ALA A 276 -42.93 13.59 1.30
N THR A 277 -43.75 13.68 2.35
CA THR A 277 -43.85 12.70 3.44
C THR A 277 -44.86 11.62 3.04
N SER A 278 -44.40 10.68 2.21
CA SER A 278 -45.23 9.54 1.77
C SER A 278 -45.47 8.54 2.91
N VAL A 279 -46.48 7.67 2.75
CA VAL A 279 -46.77 6.58 3.69
C VAL A 279 -45.55 5.65 3.87
N GLU A 280 -44.78 5.45 2.79
CA GLU A 280 -43.53 4.67 2.84
C GLU A 280 -42.47 5.32 3.73
N VAL A 281 -42.35 6.66 3.68
CA VAL A 281 -41.42 7.40 4.55
C VAL A 281 -41.83 7.27 6.01
N LYS A 282 -43.12 7.39 6.32
CA LYS A 282 -43.63 7.19 7.69
C LYS A 282 -43.33 5.78 8.21
N ALA A 283 -43.50 4.76 7.38
CA ALA A 283 -43.14 3.37 7.71
C ALA A 283 -41.62 3.18 7.86
N CYS A 284 -40.79 3.91 7.10
CA CYS A 284 -39.34 3.87 7.27
C CYS A 284 -38.89 4.54 8.58
N CYS A 285 -39.61 5.57 9.04
CA CYS A 285 -39.30 6.28 10.28
C CYS A 285 -39.61 5.47 11.55
N SER A 286 -40.52 4.48 11.50
CA SER A 286 -40.87 3.68 12.69
C SER A 286 -39.78 2.68 13.10
N ASP A 287 -39.06 2.08 12.14
CA ASP A 287 -37.95 1.16 12.45
C ASP A 287 -36.78 1.32 11.47
N ILE A 288 -35.82 2.14 11.87
CA ILE A 288 -34.67 2.51 11.04
C ILE A 288 -33.63 1.38 10.96
N LYS A 289 -33.57 0.50 11.98
CA LYS A 289 -32.55 -0.55 12.06
C LYS A 289 -32.81 -1.70 11.09
N VAL A 290 -34.05 -1.87 10.64
CA VAL A 290 -34.45 -2.90 9.68
C VAL A 290 -34.23 -2.45 8.22
N LEU A 291 -34.04 -1.15 7.99
CA LEU A 291 -33.95 -0.57 6.65
C LEU A 291 -32.73 -1.05 5.87
N GLY A 292 -32.94 -1.25 4.56
CA GLY A 292 -31.89 -1.50 3.59
C GLY A 292 -31.33 -0.22 2.97
N ARG A 293 -30.43 -0.41 2.00
CA ARG A 293 -29.72 0.71 1.35
C ARG A 293 -30.64 1.63 0.55
N LYS A 294 -31.74 1.09 0.02
CA LYS A 294 -32.69 1.86 -0.79
C LYS A 294 -33.53 2.76 0.12
N GLU A 295 -34.08 2.21 1.20
CA GLU A 295 -34.89 2.97 2.15
C GLU A 295 -34.06 4.03 2.91
N LEU A 296 -32.82 3.71 3.30
CA LEU A 296 -31.92 4.71 3.91
C LEU A 296 -31.62 5.88 2.96
N ARG A 297 -31.53 5.64 1.65
CA ARG A 297 -31.35 6.71 0.66
C ARG A 297 -32.63 7.52 0.45
N LEU A 298 -33.78 6.86 0.49
CA LEU A 298 -35.07 7.52 0.44
C LEU A 298 -35.22 8.52 1.60
N LEU A 299 -34.88 8.12 2.83
CA LEU A 299 -34.90 9.01 3.99
C LEU A 299 -33.94 10.21 3.85
N LEU A 300 -32.77 10.02 3.25
CA LEU A 300 -31.82 11.11 2.99
C LEU A 300 -32.34 12.09 1.93
N SER A 301 -32.91 11.57 0.84
CA SER A 301 -33.52 12.41 -0.21
C SER A 301 -34.75 13.16 0.31
N TRP A 302 -35.61 12.48 1.08
CA TRP A 302 -36.74 13.09 1.78
C TRP A 302 -36.30 14.22 2.71
N ARG A 303 -35.24 14.00 3.50
CA ARG A 303 -34.65 15.05 4.35
C ARG A 303 -34.20 16.26 3.54
N SER A 304 -33.56 16.08 2.38
CA SER A 304 -33.16 17.21 1.53
C SER A 304 -34.38 18.01 1.08
N LYS A 305 -35.43 17.33 0.59
CA LYS A 305 -36.69 17.98 0.17
C LYS A 305 -37.34 18.79 1.30
N LEU A 306 -37.42 18.22 2.51
CA LEU A 306 -37.97 18.94 3.67
C LEU A 306 -37.12 20.13 4.11
N ARG A 307 -35.79 20.04 4.04
CA ARG A 307 -34.91 21.18 4.34
C ARG A 307 -35.10 22.32 3.35
N ARG A 308 -35.31 22.01 2.07
CA ARG A 308 -35.60 23.02 1.03
C ARG A 308 -36.94 23.70 1.28
N TYR A 309 -37.98 22.93 1.57
CA TYR A 309 -39.29 23.46 1.95
C TYR A 309 -39.20 24.42 3.16
N LEU A 310 -38.51 24.00 4.23
CA LEU A 310 -38.31 24.86 5.40
C LEU A 310 -37.49 26.12 5.07
N ALA A 311 -36.49 26.02 4.20
CA ALA A 311 -35.71 27.18 3.77
C ALA A 311 -36.56 28.16 2.94
N LYS A 312 -37.39 27.66 2.01
CA LYS A 312 -38.33 28.48 1.23
C LYS A 312 -39.31 29.21 2.14
N ARG A 313 -39.92 28.50 3.10
CA ARG A 313 -40.83 29.10 4.09
C ARG A 313 -40.16 30.17 4.95
N LEU A 314 -38.98 29.90 5.50
CA LEU A 314 -38.24 30.88 6.29
C LEU A 314 -37.86 32.12 5.46
N LYS A 315 -37.56 31.95 4.16
CA LYS A 315 -37.30 33.07 3.23
C LYS A 315 -38.55 33.90 2.99
N GLN A 316 -39.73 33.26 2.85
CA GLN A 316 -41.01 33.96 2.71
C GLN A 316 -41.40 34.70 3.99
N GLU A 317 -41.25 34.08 5.16
CA GLU A 317 -41.50 34.71 6.46
C GLU A 317 -40.56 35.90 6.70
N ALA A 318 -39.28 35.80 6.33
CA ALA A 318 -38.35 36.92 6.38
C ALA A 318 -38.75 38.06 5.42
N LYS A 319 -39.17 37.74 4.18
CA LYS A 319 -39.70 38.74 3.22
C LYS A 319 -40.95 39.44 3.75
N GLN A 320 -41.85 38.71 4.42
CA GLN A 320 -43.06 39.28 5.01
C GLN A 320 -42.74 40.21 6.18
N LEU A 321 -41.82 39.81 7.06
CA LEU A 321 -41.34 40.67 8.15
C LEU A 321 -40.62 41.92 7.64
N ASP A 322 -39.79 41.81 6.60
CA ASP A 322 -39.15 42.96 5.96
C ASP A 322 -40.19 43.90 5.32
N GLN A 323 -41.29 43.36 4.77
CA GLN A 323 -42.41 44.15 4.26
C GLN A 323 -43.19 44.85 5.39
N GLU A 324 -43.45 44.16 6.51
CA GLU A 324 -44.12 44.74 7.68
C GLU A 324 -43.25 45.83 8.36
N ILE A 325 -41.93 45.64 8.41
CA ILE A 325 -40.99 46.64 8.92
C ILE A 325 -40.93 47.86 7.99
N ASN A 326 -40.97 47.66 6.67
CA ASN A 326 -41.05 48.76 5.71
C ASN A 326 -42.39 49.52 5.79
N LEU A 327 -43.52 48.82 5.96
CA LEU A 327 -44.84 49.44 6.14
C LEU A 327 -44.98 50.17 7.49
N SER A 328 -44.25 49.75 8.52
CA SER A 328 -44.17 50.43 9.81
C SER A 328 -43.31 51.69 9.79
N SER A 329 -42.49 51.91 8.75
CA SER A 329 -41.57 53.05 8.66
C SER A 329 -42.07 54.16 7.72
N ASP A 330 -43.24 54.00 7.10
CA ASP A 330 -43.78 54.90 6.06
C ASP A 330 -45.03 55.70 6.51
N GLU A 331 -45.32 55.77 7.82
CA GLU A 331 -46.40 56.62 8.37
C GLU A 331 -46.01 58.10 8.57
N GLU A 332 -45.01 58.62 7.85
CA GLU A 332 -44.80 60.06 7.68
C GLU A 332 -44.49 60.43 6.21
N GLU A 333 -45.48 60.38 5.32
CA GLU A 333 -45.86 61.50 4.44
C GLU A 333 -47.08 61.18 3.56
N SER A 334 -47.85 62.22 3.24
CA SER A 334 -49.24 62.20 2.81
C SER A 334 -49.48 62.07 1.30
N ASP A 335 -50.58 61.37 0.97
CA ASP A 335 -51.65 61.71 0.00
C ASP A 335 -51.34 61.87 -1.52
N SER A 336 -51.86 60.95 -2.35
CA SER A 336 -52.83 61.27 -3.43
C SER A 336 -53.23 60.04 -4.30
N GLU A 337 -54.55 59.78 -4.30
CA GLU A 337 -55.50 59.30 -5.35
C GLU A 337 -55.22 58.09 -6.31
N GLU A 338 -56.01 57.03 -6.05
CA GLU A 338 -56.73 56.01 -6.87
C GLU A 338 -56.40 55.65 -8.36
N VAL A 339 -55.99 54.38 -8.69
CA VAL A 339 -56.77 53.17 -9.20
C VAL A 339 -56.52 52.91 -10.74
N PRO A 340 -56.57 51.70 -11.38
CA PRO A 340 -56.66 50.27 -10.95
C PRO A 340 -55.60 49.33 -11.61
N GLU A 341 -54.78 48.59 -10.84
CA GLU A 341 -54.06 47.40 -11.37
C GLU A 341 -54.00 46.28 -10.32
N LYS A 342 -55.11 45.57 -10.12
CA LYS A 342 -55.18 44.42 -9.18
C LYS A 342 -55.59 43.08 -9.81
N LYS A 343 -55.54 42.95 -11.15
CA LYS A 343 -55.76 41.65 -11.82
C LYS A 343 -54.61 41.15 -12.70
N LYS A 344 -53.58 41.96 -12.97
CA LYS A 344 -52.36 41.52 -13.68
C LYS A 344 -51.23 41.03 -12.76
N LYS A 345 -51.12 41.58 -11.54
CA LYS A 345 -50.02 41.25 -10.61
C LYS A 345 -50.04 39.82 -10.04
N THR A 346 -51.17 39.11 -10.09
CA THR A 346 -51.25 37.71 -9.64
C THR A 346 -50.83 36.69 -10.70
N GLU A 347 -51.01 37.00 -11.99
CA GLU A 347 -50.57 36.11 -13.09
C GLU A 347 -49.07 36.28 -13.37
N ASP A 348 -48.54 37.51 -13.32
CA ASP A 348 -47.10 37.78 -13.46
C ASP A 348 -46.28 37.25 -12.27
N GLN A 349 -46.86 37.21 -11.06
CA GLN A 349 -46.19 36.60 -9.89
C GLN A 349 -46.18 35.06 -9.94
N GLN A 350 -47.24 34.43 -10.47
CA GLN A 350 -47.25 32.98 -10.67
C GLN A 350 -46.30 32.55 -11.79
N GLN A 351 -46.18 33.32 -12.87
CA GLN A 351 -45.21 33.06 -13.94
C GLN A 351 -43.76 33.31 -13.50
N GLN A 352 -43.51 34.34 -12.69
CA GLN A 352 -42.18 34.53 -12.09
C GLN A 352 -41.83 33.44 -11.07
N GLU A 353 -42.80 32.91 -10.33
CA GLU A 353 -42.55 31.79 -9.42
C GLU A 353 -42.29 30.48 -10.18
N GLU A 354 -42.98 30.22 -11.30
CA GLU A 354 -42.72 29.05 -12.16
C GLU A 354 -41.37 29.15 -12.91
N GLU A 355 -40.97 30.34 -13.37
CA GLU A 355 -39.65 30.57 -13.99
C GLU A 355 -38.51 30.49 -12.96
N GLU A 356 -38.69 31.01 -11.73
CA GLU A 356 -37.72 30.82 -10.64
C GLU A 356 -37.64 29.35 -10.16
N GLU A 357 -38.73 28.56 -10.26
CA GLU A 357 -38.71 27.12 -9.94
C GLU A 357 -37.95 26.28 -10.99
N GLU A 358 -38.03 26.62 -12.30
CA GLU A 358 -37.23 25.97 -13.35
C GLU A 358 -35.74 26.33 -13.24
N ASP A 359 -35.41 27.60 -12.97
CA ASP A 359 -34.01 28.03 -12.77
C ASP A 359 -33.38 27.41 -11.50
N ASP A 360 -34.13 27.28 -10.40
CA ASP A 360 -33.64 26.63 -9.16
C ASP A 360 -33.41 25.11 -9.34
N ASP A 361 -34.25 24.42 -10.13
CA ASP A 361 -34.10 22.97 -10.41
C ASP A 361 -32.90 22.70 -11.35
N ASP A 362 -32.63 23.58 -12.31
CA ASP A 362 -31.45 23.51 -13.19
C ASP A 362 -30.14 23.81 -12.43
N GLU A 363 -30.15 24.79 -11.51
CA GLU A 363 -29.02 25.05 -10.62
C GLU A 363 -28.75 23.88 -9.64
N GLU A 364 -29.81 23.16 -9.22
CA GLU A 364 -29.69 21.95 -8.40
C GLU A 364 -29.05 20.78 -9.15
N GLU A 365 -29.46 20.52 -10.39
CA GLU A 365 -28.83 19.49 -11.21
C GLU A 365 -27.34 19.80 -11.46
N GLU A 366 -27.00 21.07 -11.64
CA GLU A 366 -25.62 21.49 -11.82
C GLU A 366 -24.80 21.39 -10.53
N MET A 367 -25.36 21.80 -9.39
CA MET A 367 -24.71 21.70 -8.08
C MET A 367 -24.56 20.25 -7.63
N GLU A 368 -25.54 19.38 -7.91
CA GLU A 368 -25.49 17.96 -7.59
C GLU A 368 -24.48 17.21 -8.46
N ARG A 369 -24.35 17.59 -9.75
CA ARG A 369 -23.25 17.16 -10.62
C ARG A 369 -21.89 17.61 -10.10
N ARG A 370 -21.73 18.89 -9.70
CA ARG A 370 -20.50 19.45 -9.12
C ARG A 370 -20.12 18.78 -7.80
N LEU A 371 -21.09 18.49 -6.93
CA LEU A 371 -20.89 17.80 -5.65
C LEU A 371 -20.55 16.31 -5.85
N ALA A 372 -21.14 15.66 -6.86
CA ALA A 372 -20.79 14.31 -7.26
C ALA A 372 -19.36 14.24 -7.84
N GLU A 373 -18.94 15.27 -8.57
CA GLU A 373 -17.57 15.45 -9.04
C GLU A 373 -16.58 15.64 -7.88
N LEU A 374 -16.87 16.56 -6.95
CA LEU A 374 -16.04 16.80 -5.76
C LEU A 374 -15.95 15.56 -4.85
N LYS A 375 -17.04 14.80 -4.68
CA LYS A 375 -17.03 13.51 -3.97
C LYS A 375 -16.24 12.44 -4.72
N ALA A 376 -16.28 12.42 -6.05
CA ALA A 376 -15.45 11.51 -6.86
C ALA A 376 -13.96 11.87 -6.78
N GLU A 377 -13.64 13.16 -6.63
CA GLU A 377 -12.30 13.68 -6.37
C GLU A 377 -11.81 13.31 -4.95
N GLU A 378 -12.62 13.49 -3.89
CA GLU A 378 -12.25 13.11 -2.52
C GLU A 378 -12.01 11.60 -2.37
N VAL A 379 -12.84 10.76 -3.00
CA VAL A 379 -12.66 9.29 -3.00
C VAL A 379 -11.37 8.87 -3.73
N CYS A 380 -10.87 9.69 -4.66
CA CYS A 380 -9.59 9.46 -5.34
C CYS A 380 -8.37 9.78 -4.44
N VAL A 381 -8.47 10.73 -3.51
CA VAL A 381 -7.37 11.15 -2.62
C VAL A 381 -6.99 10.07 -1.61
N VAL A 382 -7.92 9.18 -1.26
CA VAL A 382 -7.71 8.13 -0.23
C VAL A 382 -6.93 6.92 -0.75
N CYS A 383 -6.74 6.76 -2.07
CA CYS A 383 -6.00 5.63 -2.65
C CYS A 383 -4.65 6.04 -3.26
N ASN A 384 -3.61 5.93 -2.41
CA ASN A 384 -2.17 5.86 -2.71
C ASN A 384 -1.37 7.16 -3.03
N THR A 385 -0.59 7.57 -2.02
CA THR A 385 0.87 7.85 -2.06
C THR A 385 1.45 8.58 -3.29
N VAL A 386 1.68 9.89 -3.09
CA VAL A 386 2.78 10.77 -3.58
C VAL A 386 3.15 10.70 -5.07
N CYS A 387 2.83 11.78 -5.80
CA CYS A 387 3.75 12.49 -6.70
C CYS A 387 3.26 13.94 -6.83
N VAL A 388 4.03 14.91 -6.30
CA VAL A 388 3.89 16.34 -6.64
C VAL A 388 4.56 16.53 -8.00
N PHE A 389 3.75 16.58 -9.06
CA PHE A 389 4.00 17.32 -10.30
C PHE A 389 2.66 17.44 -11.04
N CYS A 390 2.30 18.66 -11.40
CA CYS A 390 1.08 19.03 -12.11
C CYS A 390 0.89 18.19 -13.39
N SER A 391 -0.23 17.44 -13.50
CA SER A 391 -0.87 17.14 -14.78
C SER A 391 -2.30 16.63 -14.53
N SER A 392 -3.26 17.21 -15.25
CA SER A 392 -4.69 16.88 -15.30
C SER A 392 -4.97 15.37 -15.34
N GLY A 393 -5.58 14.86 -14.26
CA GLY A 393 -5.73 13.43 -13.99
C GLY A 393 -6.93 12.76 -14.68
N LYS A 394 -6.86 12.53 -16.00
CA LYS A 394 -7.63 11.44 -16.59
C LYS A 394 -7.06 10.13 -16.01
N LYS A 395 -7.86 9.34 -15.28
CA LYS A 395 -7.48 7.98 -14.89
C LYS A 395 -7.06 7.25 -16.17
N ALA A 396 -5.77 6.94 -16.31
CA ALA A 396 -5.26 6.30 -17.50
C ALA A 396 -5.99 4.96 -17.67
N ARG A 397 -6.79 4.83 -18.74
CA ARG A 397 -7.49 3.59 -19.07
C ARG A 397 -6.44 2.47 -19.16
N ILE A 398 -6.72 1.33 -18.53
CA ILE A 398 -5.84 0.15 -18.65
C ILE A 398 -5.91 -0.30 -20.10
N LEU A 399 -4.82 -0.10 -20.84
CA LEU A 399 -4.72 -0.45 -22.24
C LEU A 399 -4.46 -1.95 -22.40
N ASP A 400 -5.16 -2.58 -23.34
CA ASP A 400 -4.86 -3.93 -23.81
C ASP A 400 -3.49 -3.99 -24.50
N ALA A 401 -2.98 -5.20 -24.76
CA ALA A 401 -1.69 -5.39 -25.42
C ALA A 401 -1.60 -4.71 -26.81
N GLU A 402 -2.72 -4.62 -27.53
CA GLU A 402 -2.83 -3.91 -28.81
C GLU A 402 -2.78 -2.39 -28.62
N GLY A 403 -3.49 -1.87 -27.60
CA GLY A 403 -3.44 -0.47 -27.22
C GLY A 403 -2.05 -0.03 -26.73
N LEU A 404 -1.34 -0.89 -26.00
CA LEU A 404 0.04 -0.65 -25.59
C LEU A 404 1.02 -0.64 -26.77
N ALA A 405 0.81 -1.54 -27.74
CA ALA A 405 1.61 -1.57 -28.95
C ALA A 405 1.40 -0.33 -29.83
N LEU A 406 0.14 0.10 -30.01
CA LEU A 406 -0.19 1.38 -30.64
C LEU A 406 0.43 2.56 -29.89
N GLY A 407 0.26 2.60 -28.57
CA GLY A 407 0.84 3.64 -27.72
C GLY A 407 2.36 3.73 -27.88
N SER A 408 3.04 2.60 -28.08
CA SER A 408 4.47 2.59 -28.38
C SER A 408 4.83 3.24 -29.71
N GLN A 409 4.01 3.04 -30.75
CA GLN A 409 4.23 3.63 -32.07
C GLN A 409 3.98 5.14 -32.05
N ILE A 410 2.90 5.57 -31.36
CA ILE A 410 2.57 6.98 -31.11
C ILE A 410 3.68 7.67 -30.33
N ALA A 411 4.21 7.02 -29.29
CA ALA A 411 5.30 7.56 -28.47
C ALA A 411 6.63 7.68 -29.25
N THR A 412 6.87 6.80 -30.22
CA THR A 412 8.14 6.74 -30.96
C THR A 412 8.15 7.68 -32.18
N SER A 413 7.01 7.87 -32.85
CA SER A 413 6.95 8.59 -34.12
C SER A 413 5.76 9.55 -34.20
N LYS A 414 6.05 10.84 -34.40
CA LYS A 414 5.04 11.87 -34.69
C LYS A 414 4.28 11.59 -36.00
N LYS A 415 4.91 10.93 -36.98
CA LYS A 415 4.25 10.54 -38.23
C LYS A 415 3.17 9.48 -37.95
N SER A 416 3.50 8.48 -37.12
CA SER A 416 2.54 7.45 -36.72
C SER A 416 1.32 8.03 -36.02
N THR A 417 1.48 9.10 -35.25
CA THR A 417 0.37 9.82 -34.63
C THR A 417 -0.54 10.46 -35.67
N ARG A 418 0.03 11.14 -36.69
CA ARG A 418 -0.74 11.76 -37.78
C ARG A 418 -1.47 10.70 -38.61
N ASP A 419 -0.76 9.65 -39.04
CA ASP A 419 -1.34 8.55 -39.82
C ASP A 419 -2.51 7.86 -39.07
N LEU A 420 -2.45 7.82 -37.73
CA LEU A 420 -3.51 7.27 -36.88
C LEU A 420 -4.72 8.22 -36.76
N ILE A 421 -4.48 9.53 -36.68
CA ILE A 421 -5.55 10.55 -36.73
C ILE A 421 -6.24 10.51 -38.09
N ASP A 422 -5.50 10.46 -39.19
CA ASP A 422 -6.07 10.36 -40.53
C ASP A 422 -6.85 9.04 -40.68
N GLY A 423 -6.33 7.95 -40.13
CA GLY A 423 -7.02 6.67 -40.06
C GLY A 423 -8.27 6.67 -39.15
N SER A 424 -8.44 7.64 -38.26
CA SER A 424 -9.64 7.71 -37.39
C SER A 424 -10.91 8.03 -38.19
N PHE A 425 -10.78 8.71 -39.32
CA PHE A 425 -11.86 8.92 -40.27
C PHE A 425 -12.13 7.64 -41.05
N HIS A 426 -13.25 6.98 -40.76
CA HIS A 426 -13.64 5.72 -41.40
C HIS A 426 -15.17 5.58 -41.37
N ARG A 427 -15.70 4.58 -42.09
CA ARG A 427 -17.15 4.37 -42.29
C ARG A 427 -17.97 4.37 -40.99
N PHE A 428 -17.37 4.05 -39.85
CA PHE A 428 -18.04 3.94 -38.55
C PHE A 428 -17.63 5.03 -37.55
N ALA A 429 -16.92 6.09 -37.98
CA ALA A 429 -16.44 7.15 -37.10
C ALA A 429 -17.57 8.01 -36.49
N SER A 430 -18.71 8.14 -37.19
CA SER A 430 -19.80 9.06 -36.81
C SER A 430 -21.00 8.36 -36.17
N SER A 431 -20.88 7.08 -35.80
CA SER A 431 -22.00 6.27 -35.28
C SER A 431 -22.07 6.20 -33.75
N GLU A 432 -21.34 7.06 -33.03
CA GLU A 432 -21.29 7.08 -31.56
C GLU A 432 -22.42 7.93 -30.92
N GLN A 433 -23.42 8.39 -31.69
CA GLN A 433 -24.55 9.12 -31.12
C GLN A 433 -25.44 8.15 -30.33
N GLU A 434 -25.44 8.28 -28.99
CA GLU A 434 -26.33 7.58 -28.06
C GLU A 434 -27.79 7.98 -28.30
N TRP A 435 -28.42 7.37 -29.30
CA TRP A 435 -29.86 7.20 -29.32
C TRP A 435 -30.15 5.85 -28.64
N GLU A 436 -31.28 5.71 -27.96
CA GLU A 436 -31.65 4.52 -27.17
C GLU A 436 -31.74 3.25 -28.02
N VAL A 437 -30.59 2.62 -28.25
CA VAL A 437 -30.46 1.38 -29.00
C VAL A 437 -30.23 0.22 -28.02
N PRO A 438 -30.98 -0.90 -28.12
CA PRO A 438 -30.84 -2.02 -27.20
C PRO A 438 -29.41 -2.58 -27.11
N ASP A 439 -28.99 -2.98 -25.90
CA ASP A 439 -27.64 -3.49 -25.62
C ASP A 439 -27.21 -4.67 -26.51
N TRP A 440 -28.16 -5.53 -26.89
CA TRP A 440 -27.88 -6.69 -27.76
C TRP A 440 -27.41 -6.26 -29.15
N PHE A 441 -27.93 -5.13 -29.67
CA PHE A 441 -27.51 -4.56 -30.94
C PHE A 441 -26.12 -3.94 -30.82
N LEU A 442 -25.83 -3.20 -29.74
CA LEU A 442 -24.50 -2.64 -29.47
C LEU A 442 -23.43 -3.74 -29.26
N ASP A 443 -23.80 -4.87 -28.65
CA ASP A 443 -22.91 -6.03 -28.52
C ASP A 443 -22.61 -6.68 -29.87
N ASP A 444 -23.62 -6.80 -30.75
CA ASP A 444 -23.46 -7.35 -32.09
C ASP A 444 -22.63 -6.42 -32.98
N GLU A 445 -22.91 -5.12 -32.93
CA GLU A 445 -22.12 -4.10 -33.59
C GLU A 445 -20.67 -4.09 -33.11
N ARG A 446 -20.40 -4.21 -31.80
CA ARG A 446 -19.03 -4.32 -31.27
C ARG A 446 -18.30 -5.57 -31.75
N LYS A 447 -18.99 -6.67 -32.08
CA LYS A 447 -18.38 -7.88 -32.65
C LYS A 447 -17.99 -7.68 -34.11
N HIS A 448 -18.87 -7.08 -34.90
CA HIS A 448 -18.74 -7.00 -36.36
C HIS A 448 -18.09 -5.69 -36.87
N ARG A 449 -18.21 -4.58 -36.15
CA ARG A 449 -17.63 -3.27 -36.49
C ARG A 449 -16.21 -3.11 -35.91
N LYS A 450 -15.32 -4.07 -36.19
CA LYS A 450 -13.91 -4.01 -35.74
C LYS A 450 -12.99 -3.57 -36.87
N LYS A 451 -12.34 -2.41 -36.70
CA LYS A 451 -11.25 -1.99 -37.58
C LYS A 451 -9.96 -2.77 -37.22
N PRO A 452 -9.22 -3.32 -38.21
CA PRO A 452 -7.89 -3.85 -37.94
C PRO A 452 -6.98 -2.72 -37.49
N VAL A 453 -6.39 -2.88 -36.31
CA VAL A 453 -5.44 -1.94 -35.72
C VAL A 453 -4.14 -1.95 -36.55
N PRO A 454 -3.52 -0.80 -36.89
CA PRO A 454 -2.30 -0.74 -37.72
C PRO A 454 -1.03 -1.15 -36.94
N VAL A 455 -1.06 -2.30 -36.28
CA VAL A 455 0.03 -2.86 -35.49
C VAL A 455 0.36 -4.26 -36.02
N THR A 456 1.65 -4.60 -36.04
CA THR A 456 2.07 -5.95 -36.43
C THR A 456 1.77 -6.95 -35.31
N ARG A 457 1.36 -8.16 -35.68
CA ARG A 457 1.07 -9.24 -34.73
C ARG A 457 2.25 -9.54 -33.80
N GLU A 458 3.48 -9.44 -34.31
CA GLU A 458 4.71 -9.66 -33.53
C GLU A 458 4.86 -8.66 -32.37
N MET A 459 4.50 -7.40 -32.58
CA MET A 459 4.53 -6.38 -31.53
C MET A 459 3.52 -6.68 -30.44
N VAL A 460 2.29 -7.06 -30.82
CA VAL A 460 1.24 -7.44 -29.87
C VAL A 460 1.66 -8.66 -29.04
N GLU A 461 2.25 -9.66 -29.68
CA GLU A 461 2.77 -10.85 -29.01
C GLU A 461 3.88 -10.53 -28.02
N GLU A 462 4.75 -9.56 -28.33
CA GLU A 462 5.77 -9.08 -27.40
C GLU A 462 5.15 -8.45 -26.14
N TYR A 463 4.13 -7.59 -26.29
CA TYR A 463 3.46 -7.00 -25.13
C TYR A 463 2.67 -8.06 -24.34
N LYS A 464 2.03 -9.03 -25.00
CA LYS A 464 1.41 -10.19 -24.32
C LYS A 464 2.45 -11.00 -23.55
N GLN A 465 3.66 -11.17 -24.07
CA GLN A 465 4.75 -11.84 -23.35
C GLN A 465 5.22 -11.03 -22.14
N LYS A 466 5.41 -9.70 -22.27
CA LYS A 466 5.77 -8.82 -21.16
C LYS A 466 4.75 -8.88 -20.01
N TRP A 467 3.46 -8.88 -20.33
CA TRP A 467 2.39 -9.07 -19.35
C TRP A 467 2.49 -10.43 -18.65
N LYS A 468 2.68 -11.51 -19.42
CA LYS A 468 2.89 -12.85 -18.86
C LYS A 468 4.15 -12.95 -18.01
N GLU A 469 5.20 -12.19 -18.29
CA GLU A 469 6.43 -12.15 -17.49
C GLU A 469 6.21 -11.46 -16.14
N ILE A 470 5.44 -10.37 -16.12
CA ILE A 470 5.02 -9.69 -14.89
C ILE A 470 4.18 -10.63 -14.02
N ASP A 471 3.25 -11.36 -14.63
CA ASP A 471 2.42 -12.36 -13.95
C ASP A 471 3.17 -13.66 -13.62
N ALA A 472 4.28 -13.93 -14.32
CA ALA A 472 5.11 -15.09 -14.09
C ALA A 472 5.93 -14.90 -12.82
N ARG A 473 5.32 -15.35 -11.73
CA ARG A 473 5.90 -15.69 -10.42
C ARG A 473 5.94 -14.54 -9.41
N PRO A 474 4.76 -14.15 -8.88
CA PRO A 474 4.70 -13.44 -7.61
C PRO A 474 5.43 -14.25 -6.53
N ILE A 475 6.18 -13.58 -5.65
CA ILE A 475 6.91 -14.20 -4.53
C ILE A 475 6.01 -15.15 -3.73
N LYS A 476 4.72 -14.81 -3.59
CA LYS A 476 3.68 -15.63 -2.97
C LYS A 476 3.46 -16.98 -3.67
N ARG A 477 3.30 -17.02 -4.99
CA ARG A 477 3.09 -18.28 -5.74
C ARG A 477 4.33 -19.18 -5.72
N VAL A 478 5.54 -18.60 -5.68
CA VAL A 478 6.78 -19.37 -5.53
C VAL A 478 6.88 -19.99 -4.13
N ALA A 479 6.53 -19.23 -3.09
CA ALA A 479 6.49 -19.71 -1.72
C ALA A 479 5.45 -20.83 -1.55
N GLU A 480 4.26 -20.64 -2.12
CA GLU A 480 3.19 -21.64 -2.12
C GLU A 480 3.59 -22.93 -2.85
N ALA A 481 4.22 -22.83 -4.03
CA ALA A 481 4.72 -24.00 -4.76
C ALA A 481 5.81 -24.76 -3.97
N LYS A 482 6.72 -24.05 -3.31
CA LYS A 482 7.73 -24.65 -2.41
C LYS A 482 7.07 -25.34 -1.22
N ALA A 483 6.08 -24.70 -0.60
CA ALA A 483 5.31 -25.27 0.52
C ALA A 483 4.54 -26.53 0.09
N ARG A 484 3.90 -26.52 -1.08
CA ARG A 484 3.20 -27.70 -1.65
C ARG A 484 4.16 -28.85 -1.91
N LYS A 485 5.34 -28.58 -2.48
CA LYS A 485 6.41 -29.59 -2.66
C LYS A 485 6.88 -30.15 -1.32
N LYS A 486 7.13 -29.29 -0.32
CA LYS A 486 7.53 -29.71 1.04
C LYS A 486 6.45 -30.57 1.70
N ARG A 487 5.17 -30.18 1.60
CA ARG A 487 4.02 -30.93 2.14
C ARG A 487 3.89 -32.31 1.50
N ARG A 488 4.06 -32.42 0.17
CA ARG A 488 4.05 -33.71 -0.53
C ARG A 488 5.19 -34.62 -0.07
N MET A 489 6.40 -34.07 0.11
CA MET A 489 7.54 -34.82 0.64
C MET A 489 7.28 -35.31 2.07
N LEU A 490 6.78 -34.44 2.96
CA LEU A 490 6.45 -34.80 4.33
C LEU A 490 5.39 -35.90 4.42
N LYS A 491 4.31 -35.80 3.61
CA LYS A 491 3.29 -36.85 3.55
C LYS A 491 3.86 -38.19 3.10
N LYS A 492 4.77 -38.18 2.12
CA LYS A 492 5.46 -39.39 1.65
C LYS A 492 6.38 -39.99 2.73
N MET A 493 7.04 -39.15 3.53
CA MET A 493 7.87 -39.56 4.66
C MET A 493 7.03 -40.16 5.80
N GLU A 494 5.90 -39.54 6.11
CA GLU A 494 4.98 -40.03 7.14
C GLU A 494 4.40 -41.40 6.76
N GLN A 495 4.01 -41.58 5.50
CA GLN A 495 3.58 -42.88 4.98
C GLN A 495 4.70 -43.94 5.05
N ALA A 496 5.94 -43.55 4.77
CA ALA A 496 7.09 -44.45 4.91
C ALA A 496 7.33 -44.82 6.39
N LYS A 497 7.18 -43.86 7.31
CA LYS A 497 7.31 -44.09 8.75
C LYS A 497 6.23 -45.04 9.27
N LYS A 498 4.96 -44.84 8.89
CA LYS A 498 3.86 -45.74 9.26
C LYS A 498 4.08 -47.16 8.75
N LYS A 499 4.57 -47.31 7.51
CA LYS A 499 4.94 -48.62 6.95
C LYS A 499 6.14 -49.25 7.66
N ALA A 500 7.11 -48.44 8.07
CA ALA A 500 8.25 -48.89 8.86
C ALA A 500 7.83 -49.38 10.25
N GLU A 501 6.99 -48.62 10.95
CA GLU A 501 6.42 -49.00 12.25
C GLU A 501 5.62 -50.30 12.17
N ALA A 502 4.82 -50.49 11.10
CA ALA A 502 4.10 -51.73 10.87
C ALA A 502 5.03 -52.95 10.72
N VAL A 503 6.14 -52.83 9.98
CA VAL A 503 7.13 -53.90 9.79
C VAL A 503 7.93 -54.20 11.07
N VAL A 504 8.12 -53.21 11.94
CA VAL A 504 8.79 -53.41 13.24
C VAL A 504 7.88 -54.18 14.20
N ASN A 505 6.58 -53.88 14.18
CA ASN A 505 5.60 -54.46 15.09
C ASN A 505 5.16 -55.90 14.73
N THR A 506 5.46 -56.39 13.53
CA THR A 506 5.21 -57.80 13.18
C THR A 506 6.17 -58.71 13.94
N VAL A 507 5.65 -59.61 14.77
CA VAL A 507 6.45 -60.49 15.65
C VAL A 507 7.05 -61.66 14.87
N ASP A 508 6.39 -62.12 13.81
CA ASP A 508 6.70 -63.36 13.08
C ASP A 508 7.85 -63.27 12.05
N ILE A 509 8.59 -62.16 12.03
CA ILE A 509 9.64 -61.89 11.00
C ILE A 509 11.01 -61.75 11.67
N SER A 510 12.02 -62.38 11.08
CA SER A 510 13.42 -62.27 11.53
C SER A 510 13.93 -60.83 11.45
N GLU A 511 14.83 -60.43 12.36
CA GLU A 511 15.37 -59.05 12.41
C GLU A 511 16.10 -58.65 11.11
N ARG A 512 16.74 -59.63 10.45
CA ARG A 512 17.45 -59.41 9.18
C ARG A 512 16.48 -59.07 8.04
N GLU A 513 15.32 -59.72 8.00
CA GLU A 513 14.27 -59.44 7.03
C GLU A 513 13.55 -58.13 7.32
N LYS A 514 13.28 -57.83 8.60
CA LYS A 514 12.76 -56.51 9.04
C LYS A 514 13.65 -55.38 8.53
N MET A 515 14.98 -55.53 8.68
CA MET A 515 15.95 -54.56 8.19
C MET A 515 15.98 -54.44 6.66
N ALA A 516 15.81 -55.54 5.91
CA ALA A 516 15.74 -55.51 4.46
C ALA A 516 14.46 -54.81 3.94
N GLN A 517 13.32 -55.10 4.56
CA GLN A 517 12.03 -54.45 4.27
C GLN A 517 12.06 -52.95 4.61
N LEU A 518 12.64 -52.58 5.75
CA LEU A 518 12.83 -51.19 6.18
C LEU A 518 13.69 -50.41 5.17
N LYS A 519 14.80 -50.99 4.71
CA LYS A 519 15.65 -50.40 3.65
C LYS A 519 14.88 -50.21 2.34
N SER A 520 14.02 -51.16 1.96
CA SER A 520 13.17 -51.07 0.76
C SER A 520 12.13 -49.95 0.87
N ILE A 521 11.47 -49.80 2.03
CA ILE A 521 10.47 -48.76 2.29
C ILE A 521 11.11 -47.36 2.18
N TYR A 522 12.26 -47.14 2.81
CA TYR A 522 12.95 -45.86 2.75
C TYR A 522 13.56 -45.57 1.35
N LYS A 523 14.05 -46.61 0.65
CA LYS A 523 14.51 -46.49 -0.75
C LYS A 523 13.36 -46.11 -1.71
N LYS A 524 12.17 -46.67 -1.52
CA LYS A 524 10.95 -46.32 -2.28
C LYS A 524 10.45 -44.90 -1.93
N ALA A 525 10.59 -44.48 -0.67
CA ALA A 525 10.28 -43.12 -0.23
C ALA A 525 11.18 -42.05 -0.86
N GLY A 526 12.40 -42.43 -1.25
CA GLY A 526 13.39 -41.56 -1.89
C GLY A 526 14.38 -40.92 -0.92
N ILE A 527 14.46 -41.42 0.31
CA ILE A 527 15.50 -41.05 1.27
C ILE A 527 16.81 -41.69 0.80
N GLY A 528 17.88 -40.89 0.69
CA GLY A 528 19.19 -41.36 0.25
C GLY A 528 19.43 -41.36 -1.27
N LYS A 529 18.52 -40.80 -2.07
CA LYS A 529 18.90 -40.35 -3.43
C LYS A 529 19.63 -39.01 -3.33
N GLU A 530 20.82 -39.02 -2.73
CA GLU A 530 21.78 -37.95 -3.02
C GLU A 530 22.03 -37.96 -4.53
N LYS A 531 22.14 -36.76 -5.11
CA LYS A 531 22.59 -36.66 -6.50
C LYS A 531 23.97 -37.30 -6.52
N ARG A 532 24.08 -38.46 -7.18
CA ARG A 532 25.37 -39.12 -7.34
C ARG A 532 26.25 -38.14 -8.11
N ASP A 533 27.34 -37.70 -7.48
CA ASP A 533 28.32 -36.87 -8.16
C ASP A 533 28.89 -37.67 -9.33
N VAL A 534 28.62 -37.18 -10.53
CA VAL A 534 29.09 -37.82 -11.76
C VAL A 534 30.51 -37.33 -11.99
N THR A 535 31.49 -38.20 -11.77
CA THR A 535 32.88 -37.89 -12.10
C THR A 535 33.05 -37.86 -13.62
N TYR A 536 33.52 -36.74 -14.16
CA TYR A 536 33.78 -36.61 -15.59
C TYR A 536 35.19 -37.10 -15.93
N VAL A 537 35.28 -38.09 -16.80
CA VAL A 537 36.56 -38.65 -17.27
C VAL A 537 36.80 -38.18 -18.70
N VAL A 538 37.91 -37.48 -18.94
CA VAL A 538 38.27 -37.03 -20.28
C VAL A 538 38.88 -38.20 -21.06
N SER A 539 38.28 -38.58 -22.18
CA SER A 539 38.86 -39.58 -23.08
C SER A 539 39.97 -38.97 -23.95
N LYS A 540 41.09 -39.70 -24.09
CA LYS A 540 42.17 -39.37 -25.02
C LYS A 540 41.90 -40.01 -26.39
N LYS A 541 42.45 -39.41 -27.44
CA LYS A 541 42.28 -39.83 -28.84
C LYS A 541 42.72 -41.30 -28.99
N GLY A 542 41.81 -42.18 -29.40
CA GLY A 542 42.05 -43.63 -29.53
C GLY A 542 41.34 -44.52 -28.49
N ALA A 543 40.68 -43.96 -27.48
CA ALA A 543 39.83 -44.75 -26.59
C ALA A 543 38.58 -45.23 -27.36
N GLY A 544 38.43 -46.55 -27.53
CA GLY A 544 37.31 -47.15 -28.26
C GLY A 544 35.92 -46.85 -27.66
N LYS A 545 34.84 -47.26 -28.35
CA LYS A 545 33.43 -47.00 -27.97
C LYS A 545 33.07 -47.36 -26.51
N LYS A 546 33.80 -48.27 -25.86
CA LYS A 546 33.63 -48.64 -24.45
C LYS A 546 34.91 -48.34 -23.67
N VAL A 547 34.91 -47.27 -22.90
CA VAL A 547 36.03 -46.93 -22.01
C VAL A 547 35.88 -47.69 -20.69
N ARG A 548 36.88 -48.51 -20.33
CA ARG A 548 36.93 -49.17 -19.01
C ARG A 548 37.09 -48.13 -17.90
N ARG A 549 36.54 -48.42 -16.72
CA ARG A 549 36.62 -47.53 -15.55
C ARG A 549 38.09 -47.28 -15.19
N PRO A 550 38.55 -46.02 -15.13
CA PRO A 550 39.91 -45.70 -14.71
C PRO A 550 40.15 -46.08 -13.23
N PRO A 551 41.38 -46.47 -12.86
CA PRO A 551 41.73 -46.71 -11.45
C PRO A 551 41.49 -45.43 -10.62
N GLY A 552 40.85 -45.59 -9.46
CA GLY A 552 40.53 -44.48 -8.54
C GLY A 552 39.14 -43.84 -8.69
N VAL A 553 38.40 -44.10 -9.77
CA VAL A 553 37.04 -43.53 -9.96
C VAL A 553 35.98 -44.46 -9.36
N LYS A 554 35.45 -44.11 -8.18
CA LYS A 554 34.34 -44.82 -7.52
C LYS A 554 33.00 -44.17 -7.88
N GLY A 555 32.00 -44.97 -8.25
CA GLY A 555 30.65 -44.49 -8.55
C GLY A 555 30.31 -44.34 -10.04
N VAL A 556 29.30 -43.51 -10.34
CA VAL A 556 28.82 -43.27 -11.71
C VAL A 556 29.76 -42.26 -12.38
N PHE A 557 30.37 -42.62 -13.51
CA PHE A 557 31.26 -41.73 -14.26
C PHE A 557 30.70 -41.45 -15.65
N LYS A 558 30.98 -40.27 -16.19
CA LYS A 558 30.63 -39.90 -17.56
C LYS A 558 31.90 -39.58 -18.34
N VAL A 559 32.09 -40.28 -19.45
CA VAL A 559 33.21 -40.01 -20.36
C VAL A 559 32.86 -38.79 -21.20
N VAL A 560 33.79 -37.85 -21.29
CA VAL A 560 33.68 -36.65 -22.12
C VAL A 560 34.86 -36.59 -23.09
N ASP A 561 34.61 -36.10 -24.30
CA ASP A 561 35.65 -35.90 -25.32
C ASP A 561 35.64 -34.45 -25.83
N GLY A 562 36.66 -34.10 -26.62
CA GLY A 562 36.77 -32.76 -27.21
C GLY A 562 35.64 -32.44 -28.18
N ARG A 563 35.08 -33.45 -28.86
CA ARG A 563 33.97 -33.29 -29.82
C ARG A 563 32.67 -32.95 -29.11
N MET A 564 32.29 -33.69 -28.08
CA MET A 564 31.13 -33.45 -27.23
C MET A 564 31.17 -32.06 -26.58
N LYS A 565 32.36 -31.58 -26.20
CA LYS A 565 32.54 -30.19 -25.74
C LYS A 565 32.23 -29.17 -26.84
N LYS A 566 32.64 -29.44 -28.09
CA LYS A 566 32.36 -28.58 -29.26
C LYS A 566 30.87 -28.59 -29.61
N ASP A 567 30.24 -29.76 -29.60
CA ASP A 567 28.81 -29.93 -29.88
C ASP A 567 27.96 -29.22 -28.81
N MET A 568 28.30 -29.38 -27.53
CA MET A 568 27.62 -28.67 -26.44
C MET A 568 27.82 -27.15 -26.49
N ARG A 569 28.99 -26.66 -26.91
CA ARG A 569 29.20 -25.23 -27.14
C ARG A 569 28.36 -24.72 -28.32
N GLY A 570 28.23 -25.53 -29.37
CA GLY A 570 27.38 -25.23 -30.52
C GLY A 570 25.91 -25.11 -30.13
N THR A 571 25.39 -26.07 -29.37
CA THR A 571 24.01 -26.02 -28.87
C THR A 571 23.78 -24.85 -27.92
N GLN A 572 24.69 -24.58 -26.99
CA GLN A 572 24.60 -23.39 -26.13
C GLN A 572 24.66 -22.08 -26.90
N ARG A 573 25.46 -22.01 -27.97
CA ARG A 573 25.51 -20.81 -28.84
C ARG A 573 24.20 -20.63 -29.59
N LYS A 574 23.59 -21.72 -30.11
CA LYS A 574 22.25 -21.70 -30.70
C LYS A 574 21.18 -21.25 -29.70
N GLU A 575 21.19 -21.78 -28.47
CA GLU A 575 20.28 -21.38 -27.41
C GLU A 575 20.48 -19.91 -26.97
N ARG A 576 21.73 -19.45 -26.91
CA ARG A 576 22.05 -18.04 -26.61
C ARG A 576 21.63 -17.11 -27.74
N HIS A 577 21.78 -17.51 -29.00
CA HIS A 577 21.25 -16.75 -30.13
C HIS A 577 19.72 -16.72 -30.13
N ALA A 578 19.07 -17.85 -29.78
CA ALA A 578 17.62 -17.89 -29.61
C ALA A 578 17.11 -17.01 -28.45
N LYS A 579 17.89 -16.89 -27.37
CA LYS A 579 17.54 -16.02 -26.21
C LYS A 579 18.02 -14.57 -26.33
N GLY A 580 19.03 -14.30 -27.15
CA GLY A 580 19.68 -12.99 -27.33
C GLY A 580 19.22 -12.21 -28.56
N GLY A 581 18.26 -12.73 -29.32
CA GLY A 581 17.69 -12.07 -30.51
C GLY A 581 16.83 -10.82 -30.23
N LYS A 582 16.60 -10.46 -28.95
CA LYS A 582 15.94 -9.20 -28.59
C LYS A 582 16.80 -8.41 -27.61
N GLY A 583 17.60 -7.49 -28.15
CA GLY A 583 18.23 -6.42 -27.37
C GLY A 583 19.71 -6.20 -27.64
N LYS A 584 20.02 -5.42 -28.68
CA LYS A 584 20.89 -4.22 -28.68
C LYS A 584 21.43 -3.95 -30.08
N GLY A 585 20.94 -2.87 -30.70
CA GLY A 585 21.60 -2.24 -31.84
C GLY A 585 22.99 -1.76 -31.42
N GLY A 586 24.02 -2.38 -32.00
CA GLY A 586 25.40 -1.93 -31.92
C GLY A 586 25.70 -1.05 -33.12
N LYS A 587 25.99 0.23 -32.86
CA LYS A 587 26.48 1.23 -33.81
C LYS A 587 27.60 0.64 -34.68
N GLY A 588 27.50 0.85 -35.99
CA GLY A 588 28.52 0.54 -36.96
C GLY A 588 29.83 1.27 -36.66
N LYS A 589 30.94 0.53 -36.81
CA LYS A 589 32.24 1.13 -37.11
C LYS A 589 32.65 0.62 -38.48
N GLY A 590 32.93 1.58 -39.36
CA GLY A 590 33.20 1.40 -40.77
C GLY A 590 34.45 0.56 -41.04
N ARG A 591 34.42 -0.08 -42.19
CA ARG A 591 35.55 -0.79 -42.78
C ARG A 591 36.06 0.10 -43.91
N PRO A 592 37.31 0.57 -43.93
CA PRO A 592 37.84 1.27 -45.08
C PRO A 592 38.22 0.25 -46.15
N SER A 593 37.81 0.57 -47.38
CA SER A 593 38.27 -0.03 -48.61
C SER A 593 39.73 0.33 -48.87
N GLY A 594 40.56 -0.67 -49.15
CA GLY A 594 41.96 -0.49 -49.52
C GLY A 594 42.36 -1.53 -50.55
N LYS A 595 42.56 -1.05 -51.79
CA LYS A 595 42.95 -1.78 -52.99
C LYS A 595 44.32 -2.46 -52.86
N GLY A 596 44.48 -3.52 -53.65
CA GLY A 596 45.75 -4.15 -54.04
C GLY A 596 45.51 -5.64 -54.24
N GLY A 597 45.43 -6.23 -55.42
CA GLY A 597 45.91 -5.82 -56.73
C GLY A 597 46.70 -6.99 -57.31
N LYS A 598 46.16 -7.60 -58.38
CA LYS A 598 46.80 -8.54 -59.32
C LYS A 598 47.17 -9.92 -58.73
N GLY A 599 46.97 -11.04 -59.42
CA GLY A 599 46.67 -11.31 -60.82
C GLY A 599 47.46 -12.55 -61.23
N GLY A 600 46.79 -13.50 -61.91
CA GLY A 600 47.40 -14.68 -62.53
C GLY A 600 47.37 -15.92 -61.62
N VAL A 601 46.98 -17.11 -62.06
CA VAL A 601 46.96 -17.66 -63.42
C VAL A 601 45.83 -18.70 -63.55
N LYS A 602 45.15 -18.62 -64.70
CA LYS A 602 44.52 -19.68 -65.53
C LYS A 602 44.91 -21.13 -65.16
N SER A 603 44.20 -22.21 -65.43
CA SER A 603 43.05 -22.54 -66.29
C SER A 603 42.90 -24.07 -66.15
N GLY A 604 41.68 -24.58 -66.12
CA GLY A 604 41.22 -25.49 -67.18
C GLY A 604 40.69 -26.78 -66.55
N LYS A 605 39.36 -26.93 -66.47
CA LYS A 605 38.49 -27.59 -67.45
C LYS A 605 38.76 -29.10 -67.60
N GLY A 606 37.74 -29.88 -67.25
CA GLY A 606 37.19 -30.85 -68.20
C GLY A 606 37.05 -32.29 -67.70
N GLY A 607 35.85 -32.85 -67.93
CA GLY A 607 35.60 -34.30 -68.03
C GLY A 607 34.89 -34.89 -66.82
N LYS A 608 33.56 -34.98 -66.79
CA LYS A 608 32.67 -36.02 -67.38
C LYS A 608 32.76 -37.40 -66.74
N GLY A 609 31.58 -37.91 -66.37
CA GLY A 609 31.21 -39.33 -66.32
C GLY A 609 31.45 -40.01 -64.98
N LYS A 610 30.52 -40.74 -64.38
CA LYS A 610 29.26 -41.34 -64.86
C LYS A 610 28.19 -41.21 -63.78
#